data_AF-A0A9J6ZLF5-F1
#
_entry.id   AF-A0A9J6ZLF5-F1
#
_cell.length_a   1.000
_cell.length_b   1.000
_cell.length_c   1.000
_cell.angle_alpha   90.00
_cell.angle_beta   90.00
_cell.angle_gamma   90.00
#
_symmetry.space_group_name_H-M   'P 1'
#
loop_
_entity.id
_entity.type
_entity.pdbx_description
1 polymer ?
#
loop_
_entity_poly.entity_id
_entity_poly.type
_entity_poly.pdbx_seq_one_letter_code
_entity_poly.pdbx_strand_id
1 'polypeptide(L)'
;MVKSICKFCGIVLLASAFVLYPSCDDPYEGVDYSKLIAGEKQLREEYIELVLKDSAFATSDRMIDKREDEGWIGFILEKGLSQDSVLPGRTVGIRYNYYYVVRDSVDNPATSPRYTNYDIGSPATYRVGAWSTSDTEIFRGVDLAIRHMCLYGKSFIIMPYDLGDNNYYPVVAEIEVVYMELD
;
A
#
# COMPACT_ATOMS: atom_id res chain seq x y z
N MET A 1 51.60 69.22 -19.99
CA MET A 1 52.94 69.09 -19.37
C MET A 1 52.97 67.73 -18.68
N VAL A 2 53.97 66.90 -19.01
CA VAL A 2 54.03 65.44 -18.72
C VAL A 2 54.52 65.16 -17.29
N LYS A 3 54.15 63.98 -16.78
CA LYS A 3 54.61 63.20 -15.58
C LYS A 3 53.54 63.19 -14.46
N SER A 4 53.18 62.08 -13.84
CA SER A 4 54.00 60.91 -13.52
C SER A 4 53.17 59.62 -13.34
N ILE A 5 53.74 58.53 -13.83
CA ILE A 5 53.41 57.14 -13.50
C ILE A 5 54.04 56.82 -12.13
N CYS A 6 53.29 56.17 -11.23
CA CYS A 6 53.78 55.28 -10.15
C CYS A 6 52.60 54.42 -9.71
N LYS A 7 52.46 53.20 -10.23
CA LYS A 7 52.80 51.94 -9.51
C LYS A 7 52.33 51.93 -8.05
N PHE A 8 51.19 51.29 -7.79
CA PHE A 8 51.08 50.40 -6.64
C PHE A 8 50.18 49.22 -6.99
N CYS A 9 50.81 48.05 -7.02
CA CYS A 9 50.18 46.75 -7.14
C CYS A 9 49.38 46.43 -5.88
N GLY A 10 48.33 45.62 -6.06
CA GLY A 10 47.80 44.77 -5.01
C GLY A 10 46.48 45.27 -4.45
N ILE A 11 45.39 44.67 -4.92
CA ILE A 11 44.59 43.71 -4.14
C ILE A 11 43.62 43.08 -5.15
N VAL A 12 43.90 41.85 -5.54
CA VAL A 12 42.91 40.97 -6.17
C VAL A 12 42.03 40.50 -5.02
N LEU A 13 40.90 41.17 -4.81
CA LEU A 13 39.83 40.66 -3.96
C LEU A 13 39.03 39.67 -4.79
N LEU A 14 39.36 38.39 -4.62
CA LEU A 14 38.54 37.25 -4.97
C LEU A 14 37.15 37.40 -4.32
N ALA A 15 36.20 37.97 -5.05
CA ALA A 15 34.79 37.84 -4.74
C ALA A 15 34.34 36.44 -5.20
N SER A 16 34.71 35.42 -4.43
CA SER A 16 34.04 34.13 -4.49
C SER A 16 32.61 34.35 -4.00
N ALA A 17 31.69 34.60 -4.93
CA ALA A 17 30.27 34.52 -4.69
C ALA A 17 29.97 33.08 -4.22
N PHE A 18 29.85 32.92 -2.91
CA PHE A 18 29.26 31.77 -2.27
C PHE A 18 27.86 31.63 -2.88
N VAL A 19 27.71 30.67 -3.79
CA VAL A 19 26.40 30.13 -4.16
C VAL A 19 25.93 29.42 -2.90
N LEU A 20 25.15 30.12 -2.07
CA LEU A 20 24.36 29.49 -1.01
C LEU A 20 23.33 28.63 -1.73
N TYR A 21 23.69 27.38 -2.00
CA TYR A 21 22.70 26.33 -2.20
C TYR A 21 21.81 26.37 -0.95
N PRO A 22 20.49 26.53 -1.06
CA PRO A 22 19.64 26.15 0.05
C PRO A 22 19.97 24.68 0.33
N SER A 23 20.48 24.38 1.52
CA SER A 23 20.41 23.00 2.01
C SER A 23 18.95 22.65 1.92
N CYS A 24 18.64 21.70 1.04
CA CYS A 24 17.35 21.06 1.06
C CYS A 24 17.40 20.22 2.33
N ASP A 25 17.07 20.83 3.47
CA ASP A 25 16.94 20.12 4.74
C ASP A 25 15.99 18.94 4.45
N ASP A 26 16.47 17.72 4.72
CA ASP A 26 15.70 16.52 4.45
C ASP A 26 14.42 16.61 5.31
N PRO A 27 13.23 16.70 4.71
CA PRO A 27 11.98 16.85 5.47
C PRO A 27 11.68 15.66 6.39
N TYR A 28 12.47 14.59 6.30
CA TYR A 28 12.36 13.38 7.11
C TYR A 28 13.45 13.23 8.18
N GLU A 29 14.33 14.23 8.34
CA GLU A 29 15.33 14.23 9.41
C GLU A 29 14.64 14.20 10.78
N GLY A 30 14.81 13.10 11.53
CA GLY A 30 14.22 12.89 12.86
C GLY A 30 12.97 12.00 12.90
N VAL A 31 12.48 11.48 11.76
CA VAL A 31 11.39 10.48 11.75
C VAL A 31 11.92 9.11 12.18
N ASP A 32 11.37 8.57 13.26
CA ASP A 32 11.67 7.23 13.75
C ASP A 32 10.79 6.20 13.04
N TYR A 33 11.20 5.76 11.85
CA TYR A 33 10.48 4.78 11.04
C TYR A 33 10.27 3.44 11.76
N SER A 34 11.18 3.08 12.69
CA SER A 34 11.01 1.85 13.48
C SER A 34 9.79 1.93 14.40
N LYS A 35 9.48 3.11 14.97
CA LYS A 35 8.24 3.32 15.74
C LYS A 35 6.99 3.24 14.87
N LEU A 36 7.03 3.76 13.64
CA LEU A 36 5.91 3.67 12.72
C LEU A 36 5.61 2.22 12.34
N ILE A 37 6.65 1.44 12.02
CA ILE A 37 6.52 0.02 11.71
C ILE A 37 5.99 -0.77 12.92
N ALA A 38 6.49 -0.49 14.12
CA ALA A 38 5.99 -1.14 15.33
C ALA A 38 4.52 -0.78 15.62
N GLY A 39 4.15 0.49 15.44
CA GLY A 39 2.79 0.98 15.61
C GLY A 39 1.82 0.39 14.59
N GLU A 40 2.24 0.27 13.32
CA GLU A 40 1.48 -0.43 12.28
C GLU A 40 1.20 -1.88 12.68
N LYS A 41 2.25 -2.62 13.08
CA LYS A 41 2.13 -4.02 13.45
C LYS A 41 1.15 -4.20 14.61
N GLN A 42 1.28 -3.38 15.65
CA GLN A 42 0.38 -3.41 16.80
C GLN A 42 -1.07 -3.13 16.38
N LEU A 43 -1.30 -2.06 15.61
CA LEU A 43 -2.64 -1.69 15.15
C LEU A 43 -3.27 -2.78 14.28
N ARG A 44 -2.47 -3.41 13.41
CA ARG A 44 -2.90 -4.53 12.57
C ARG A 44 -3.29 -5.75 13.41
N GLU A 45 -2.49 -6.11 14.41
CA GLU A 45 -2.79 -7.22 15.32
C GLU A 45 -4.09 -6.96 16.11
N GLU A 46 -4.26 -5.76 16.67
CA GLU A 46 -5.49 -5.36 17.36
C GLU A 46 -6.73 -5.43 16.43
N TYR A 47 -6.60 -4.99 15.18
CA TYR A 47 -7.69 -5.05 14.21
C TYR A 47 -8.03 -6.48 13.79
N ILE A 48 -7.02 -7.33 13.57
CA ILE A 48 -7.23 -8.76 13.28
C ILE A 48 -7.98 -9.43 14.44
N GLU A 49 -7.59 -9.16 15.68
CA GLU A 49 -8.30 -9.70 16.86
C GLU A 49 -9.75 -9.23 16.92
N LEU A 50 -10.01 -7.96 16.58
CA LEU A 50 -11.36 -7.41 16.53
C LEU A 50 -12.21 -8.16 15.49
N VAL A 51 -11.68 -8.37 14.28
CA VAL A 51 -12.37 -9.11 13.20
C VAL A 51 -12.60 -10.58 13.59
N LEU A 52 -11.63 -11.24 14.20
CA LEU A 52 -11.76 -12.64 14.64
C LEU A 52 -12.76 -12.84 15.78
N LYS A 53 -13.00 -11.80 16.59
CA LYS A 53 -14.06 -11.81 17.63
C LYS A 53 -15.45 -11.69 17.03
N ASP A 54 -15.58 -11.22 15.79
CA ASP A 54 -16.86 -11.17 15.08
C ASP A 54 -17.26 -12.58 14.59
N SER A 55 -18.44 -13.02 15.04
CA SER A 55 -19.03 -14.33 14.71
C SER A 55 -19.14 -14.62 13.21
N ALA A 56 -19.21 -13.59 12.36
CA ALA A 56 -19.27 -13.76 10.91
C ALA A 56 -17.96 -14.28 10.30
N PHE A 57 -16.82 -14.05 10.96
CA PHE A 57 -15.48 -14.40 10.51
C PHE A 57 -14.81 -15.49 11.35
N ALA A 58 -15.43 -15.87 12.46
CA ALA A 58 -14.91 -16.85 13.41
C ALA A 58 -14.89 -18.31 12.90
N THR A 59 -15.43 -18.60 11.71
CA THR A 59 -15.41 -19.98 11.15
C THR A 59 -14.14 -20.24 10.35
N SER A 60 -13.41 -21.29 10.71
CA SER A 60 -12.10 -21.63 10.11
C SER A 60 -12.16 -21.97 8.63
N ASP A 61 -13.33 -22.31 8.09
CA ASP A 61 -13.50 -22.73 6.69
C ASP A 61 -13.51 -21.57 5.68
N ARG A 62 -13.57 -20.33 6.18
CA ARG A 62 -13.57 -19.12 5.36
C ARG A 62 -12.32 -18.27 5.54
N MET A 63 -11.41 -18.67 6.43
CA MET A 63 -10.19 -17.93 6.71
C MET A 63 -9.01 -18.52 5.93
N ILE A 64 -8.20 -17.65 5.33
CA ILE A 64 -6.91 -17.98 4.73
C ILE A 64 -5.85 -17.20 5.49
N ASP A 65 -5.12 -17.89 6.36
CA ASP A 65 -4.06 -17.28 7.17
C ASP A 65 -2.71 -17.47 6.50
N LYS A 66 -2.11 -16.35 6.07
CA LYS A 66 -0.81 -16.28 5.41
C LYS A 66 0.13 -15.31 6.11
N ARG A 67 -0.12 -15.00 7.38
CA ARG A 67 0.65 -13.98 8.12
C ARG A 67 2.13 -14.34 8.28
N GLU A 68 2.43 -15.61 8.48
CA GLU A 68 3.82 -16.09 8.64
C GLU A 68 4.55 -16.23 7.30
N ASP A 69 3.85 -16.59 6.22
CA ASP A 69 4.46 -16.87 4.92
C ASP A 69 4.56 -15.60 4.04
N GLU A 70 3.45 -14.85 3.97
CA GLU A 70 3.24 -13.77 2.99
C GLU A 70 2.76 -12.47 3.64
N GLY A 71 2.54 -12.44 4.96
CA GLY A 71 2.22 -11.24 5.74
C GLY A 71 0.73 -10.87 5.83
N TRP A 72 -0.16 -11.54 5.12
CA TRP A 72 -1.58 -11.17 5.04
C TRP A 72 -2.53 -12.24 5.63
N ILE A 73 -3.76 -11.84 5.93
CA ILE A 73 -4.85 -12.75 6.30
C ILE A 73 -6.10 -12.38 5.52
N GLY A 74 -6.81 -13.37 5.00
CA GLY A 74 -8.00 -13.19 4.18
C GLY A 74 -9.20 -13.95 4.71
N PHE A 75 -10.39 -13.45 4.40
CA PHE A 75 -11.67 -14.03 4.77
C PHE A 75 -12.59 -14.07 3.55
N ILE A 76 -13.07 -15.25 3.20
CA ILE A 76 -13.94 -15.50 2.07
C ILE A 76 -15.38 -15.12 2.47
N LEU A 77 -15.87 -14.04 1.89
CA LEU A 77 -17.25 -13.58 2.04
C LEU A 77 -18.20 -14.38 1.16
N GLU A 78 -17.80 -14.58 -0.11
CA GLU A 78 -18.51 -15.39 -1.10
C GLU A 78 -17.50 -16.27 -1.84
N LYS A 79 -17.75 -17.58 -1.94
CA LYS A 79 -16.80 -18.55 -2.51
C LYS A 79 -16.62 -18.42 -4.03
N GLY A 80 -17.61 -17.90 -4.75
CA GLY A 80 -17.63 -17.88 -6.22
C GLY A 80 -17.86 -19.26 -6.83
N LEU A 81 -17.51 -19.41 -8.11
CA LEU A 81 -17.66 -20.64 -8.89
C LEU A 81 -16.41 -21.51 -8.75
N SER A 82 -16.51 -22.63 -8.03
CA SER A 82 -15.36 -23.45 -7.65
C SER A 82 -14.56 -24.08 -8.80
N GLN A 83 -15.12 -24.19 -10.01
CA GLN A 83 -14.37 -24.66 -11.18
C GLN A 83 -13.50 -23.57 -11.83
N ASP A 84 -13.73 -22.31 -11.47
CA ASP A 84 -13.13 -21.12 -12.08
C ASP A 84 -12.17 -20.44 -11.10
N SER A 85 -11.21 -21.20 -10.58
CA SER A 85 -10.17 -20.70 -9.68
C SER A 85 -9.23 -19.70 -10.38
N VAL A 86 -8.86 -18.64 -9.67
CA VAL A 86 -7.92 -17.64 -10.18
C VAL A 86 -6.50 -18.18 -10.14
N LEU A 87 -5.88 -18.33 -11.31
CA LEU A 87 -4.51 -18.85 -11.46
C LEU A 87 -3.52 -17.74 -11.87
N PRO A 88 -2.24 -17.81 -11.46
CA PRO A 88 -1.21 -16.92 -11.98
C PRO A 88 -1.15 -16.92 -13.51
N GLY A 89 -0.93 -15.74 -14.09
CA GLY A 89 -0.87 -15.52 -15.53
C GLY A 89 -2.22 -15.27 -16.20
N ARG A 90 -3.35 -15.46 -15.50
CA ARG A 90 -4.70 -15.13 -15.98
C ARG A 90 -4.96 -13.64 -15.94
N THR A 91 -5.73 -13.15 -16.90
CA THR A 91 -6.33 -11.81 -16.84
C THR A 91 -7.61 -11.88 -16.01
N VAL A 92 -7.71 -11.04 -14.98
CA VAL A 92 -8.90 -10.94 -14.13
C VAL A 92 -9.38 -9.49 -14.08
N GLY A 93 -10.69 -9.32 -13.98
CA GLY A 93 -11.34 -8.05 -13.71
C GLY A 93 -11.90 -8.05 -12.29
N ILE A 94 -11.53 -7.06 -11.49
CA ILE A 94 -11.93 -6.96 -10.09
C ILE A 94 -12.63 -5.65 -9.75
N ARG A 95 -13.53 -5.74 -8.77
CA ARG A 95 -14.01 -4.59 -8.01
C ARG A 95 -13.36 -4.58 -6.64
N TYR A 96 -13.08 -3.40 -6.13
CA TYR A 96 -12.44 -3.26 -4.82
C TYR A 96 -12.88 -2.04 -4.04
N ASN A 97 -12.83 -2.18 -2.72
CA ASN A 97 -12.70 -1.08 -1.77
C ASN A 97 -11.41 -1.27 -0.96
N TYR A 98 -10.59 -0.23 -0.88
CA TYR A 98 -9.45 -0.17 0.00
C TYR A 98 -9.71 0.77 1.15
N TYR A 99 -9.27 0.35 2.32
CA TYR A 99 -9.34 1.12 3.56
C TYR A 99 -7.98 1.09 4.25
N TYR A 100 -7.65 2.16 4.96
CA TYR A 100 -6.62 2.08 6.00
C TYR A 100 -7.25 1.65 7.31
N VAL A 101 -6.48 0.92 8.11
CA VAL A 101 -6.78 0.76 9.53
C VAL A 101 -6.12 1.93 10.27
N VAL A 102 -6.92 2.68 11.00
CA VAL A 102 -6.52 3.83 11.81
C VAL A 102 -7.08 3.69 13.22
N ARG A 103 -6.67 4.56 14.13
CA ARG A 103 -7.32 4.69 15.44
C ARG A 103 -8.46 5.70 15.38
N ASP A 104 -9.60 5.36 15.98
CA ASP A 104 -10.73 6.27 16.13
C ASP A 104 -10.53 7.27 17.28
N SER A 105 -11.55 8.08 17.60
CA SER A 105 -11.48 9.08 18.67
C SER A 105 -11.33 8.51 20.09
N VAL A 106 -11.53 7.20 20.27
CA VAL A 106 -11.42 6.49 21.55
C VAL A 106 -10.30 5.45 21.53
N ASP A 107 -9.36 5.59 20.59
CA ASP A 107 -8.14 4.78 20.44
C ASP A 107 -8.38 3.34 19.96
N ASN A 108 -9.57 3.01 19.43
CA ASN A 108 -9.86 1.68 18.88
C ASN A 108 -9.48 1.58 17.39
N PRO A 109 -9.08 0.38 16.91
CA PRO A 109 -8.89 0.15 15.49
C PRO A 109 -10.20 0.32 14.70
N ALA A 110 -10.16 1.12 13.63
CA ALA A 110 -11.28 1.39 12.73
C ALA A 110 -10.80 1.51 11.28
N THR A 111 -11.69 1.31 10.32
CA THR A 111 -11.38 1.50 8.89
C THR A 111 -11.68 2.92 8.43
N SER A 112 -10.79 3.48 7.62
CA SER A 112 -10.98 4.75 6.92
C SER A 112 -10.93 4.52 5.42
N PRO A 113 -11.97 4.89 4.64
CA PRO A 113 -11.98 4.70 3.19
C PRO A 113 -10.81 5.36 2.50
N ARG A 114 -10.20 4.66 1.55
CA ARG A 114 -9.02 5.15 0.84
C ARG A 114 -9.21 5.25 -0.67
N TYR A 115 -9.58 4.14 -1.31
CA TYR A 115 -9.83 4.06 -2.75
C TYR A 115 -10.95 3.07 -3.04
N THR A 116 -11.70 3.32 -4.10
CA THR A 116 -12.68 2.35 -4.62
C THR A 116 -12.74 2.48 -6.13
N ASN A 117 -13.08 1.38 -6.81
CA ASN A 117 -13.43 1.42 -8.22
C ASN A 117 -14.91 1.06 -8.47
N TYR A 118 -15.74 0.92 -7.43
CA TYR A 118 -17.15 0.57 -7.61
C TYR A 118 -17.94 1.63 -8.38
N ASP A 119 -17.56 2.90 -8.24
CA ASP A 119 -18.16 4.02 -8.97
C ASP A 119 -17.64 4.16 -10.42
N ILE A 120 -16.66 3.35 -10.81
CA ILE A 120 -16.06 3.37 -12.15
C ILE A 120 -16.84 2.41 -13.05
N GLY A 121 -17.18 2.81 -14.28
CA GLY A 121 -18.01 1.98 -15.19
C GLY A 121 -17.42 0.60 -15.48
N SER A 122 -16.09 0.49 -15.59
CA SER A 122 -15.37 -0.77 -15.85
C SER A 122 -14.59 -1.27 -14.62
N PRO A 123 -14.47 -2.59 -14.42
CA PRO A 123 -13.61 -3.12 -13.36
C PRO A 123 -12.13 -2.91 -13.67
N ALA A 124 -11.32 -2.90 -12.62
CA ALA A 124 -9.86 -2.91 -12.70
C ALA A 124 -9.41 -4.26 -13.30
N THR A 125 -8.66 -4.23 -14.39
CA THR A 125 -8.23 -5.45 -15.08
C THR A 125 -6.72 -5.57 -15.05
N TYR A 126 -6.22 -6.72 -14.62
CA TYR A 126 -4.79 -6.98 -14.58
C TYR A 126 -4.46 -8.46 -14.73
N ARG A 127 -3.18 -8.75 -14.97
CA ARG A 127 -2.67 -10.12 -15.07
C ARG A 127 -2.11 -10.58 -13.73
N VAL A 128 -2.69 -11.64 -13.18
CA VAL A 128 -2.33 -12.19 -11.86
C VAL A 128 -0.87 -12.67 -11.87
N GLY A 129 -0.11 -12.35 -10.82
CA GLY A 129 1.30 -12.68 -10.67
C GLY A 129 2.25 -11.78 -11.48
N ALA A 130 1.73 -10.82 -12.24
CA ALA A 130 2.52 -9.83 -12.98
C ALA A 130 2.55 -8.45 -12.27
N TRP A 131 2.30 -8.43 -10.95
CA TRP A 131 2.33 -7.20 -10.16
C TRP A 131 3.70 -6.53 -10.27
N SER A 132 3.70 -5.22 -10.57
CA SER A 132 4.90 -4.40 -10.64
C SER A 132 4.73 -3.16 -9.78
N THR A 133 5.81 -2.71 -9.15
CA THR A 133 5.82 -1.59 -8.21
C THR A 133 5.49 -0.23 -8.83
N SER A 134 5.44 -0.13 -10.17
CA SER A 134 5.47 1.16 -10.85
C SER A 134 4.12 1.74 -11.22
N ASP A 135 3.07 0.97 -11.50
CA ASP A 135 1.81 1.54 -12.06
C ASP A 135 0.60 0.59 -11.94
N THR A 136 0.33 0.01 -10.77
CA THR A 136 -0.87 -0.81 -10.60
C THR A 136 -1.74 -0.28 -9.48
N GLU A 137 -3.01 0.01 -9.80
CA GLU A 137 -4.08 0.28 -8.83
C GLU A 137 -4.33 -0.91 -7.86
N ILE A 138 -3.72 -2.06 -8.18
CA ILE A 138 -3.76 -3.30 -7.40
C ILE A 138 -2.59 -3.31 -6.42
N PHE A 139 -2.88 -3.57 -5.15
CA PHE A 139 -1.84 -3.75 -4.13
C PHE A 139 -1.22 -5.15 -4.21
N ARG A 140 0.05 -5.26 -3.80
CA ARG A 140 0.79 -6.52 -3.83
C ARG A 140 0.08 -7.60 -3.00
N GLY A 141 -0.47 -7.23 -1.85
CA GLY A 141 -1.24 -8.15 -1.00
C GLY A 141 -2.50 -8.68 -1.70
N VAL A 142 -3.13 -7.89 -2.58
CA VAL A 142 -4.27 -8.35 -3.40
C VAL A 142 -3.82 -9.34 -4.46
N ASP A 143 -2.72 -9.08 -5.17
CA ASP A 143 -2.19 -10.02 -6.17
C ASP A 143 -1.81 -11.39 -5.55
N LEU A 144 -1.36 -11.39 -4.29
CA LEU A 144 -1.11 -12.62 -3.53
C LEU A 144 -2.43 -13.31 -3.13
N ALA A 145 -3.34 -12.59 -2.50
CA ALA A 145 -4.58 -13.15 -1.95
C ALA A 145 -5.56 -13.63 -3.02
N ILE A 146 -5.63 -12.96 -4.18
CA ILE A 146 -6.60 -13.28 -5.24
C ILE A 146 -6.42 -14.70 -5.79
N ARG A 147 -5.21 -15.27 -5.67
CA ARG A 147 -4.86 -16.63 -6.12
C ARG A 147 -5.61 -17.72 -5.33
N HIS A 148 -6.23 -17.33 -4.23
CA HIS A 148 -7.08 -18.18 -3.40
C HIS A 148 -8.59 -17.93 -3.63
N MET A 149 -8.94 -17.10 -4.61
CA MET A 149 -10.32 -16.78 -4.97
C MET A 149 -10.75 -17.49 -6.25
N CYS A 150 -12.06 -17.48 -6.50
CA CYS A 150 -12.67 -17.96 -7.74
C CYS A 150 -13.42 -16.82 -8.43
N LEU A 151 -13.81 -17.00 -9.69
CA LEU A 151 -14.73 -16.09 -10.39
C LEU A 151 -16.02 -15.89 -9.58
N TYR A 152 -16.47 -14.63 -9.47
CA TYR A 152 -17.56 -14.17 -8.61
C TYR A 152 -17.34 -14.37 -7.10
N GLY A 153 -16.12 -14.71 -6.69
CA GLY A 153 -15.74 -14.75 -5.29
C GLY A 153 -15.55 -13.35 -4.71
N LYS A 154 -15.89 -13.20 -3.43
CA LYS A 154 -15.64 -12.00 -2.64
C LYS A 154 -14.81 -12.31 -1.43
N SER A 155 -13.83 -11.47 -1.12
CA SER A 155 -12.97 -11.65 0.04
C SER A 155 -12.60 -10.33 0.67
N PHE A 156 -12.38 -10.40 1.98
CA PHE A 156 -11.88 -9.33 2.81
C PHE A 156 -10.46 -9.69 3.24
N ILE A 157 -9.48 -8.82 2.96
CA ILE A 157 -8.06 -9.12 3.13
C ILE A 157 -7.44 -8.03 4.00
N ILE A 158 -6.77 -8.42 5.08
CA ILE A 158 -5.97 -7.53 5.94
C ILE A 158 -4.49 -7.76 5.63
N MET A 159 -3.77 -6.70 5.34
CA MET A 159 -2.36 -6.75 4.96
C MET A 159 -1.54 -5.62 5.62
N PRO A 160 -0.24 -5.83 5.84
CA PRO A 160 0.68 -4.78 6.30
C PRO A 160 0.88 -3.69 5.24
N TYR A 161 1.37 -2.54 5.70
CA TYR A 161 1.59 -1.35 4.87
C TYR A 161 2.46 -1.60 3.63
N ASP A 162 3.44 -2.50 3.72
CA ASP A 162 4.42 -2.81 2.66
C ASP A 162 3.86 -3.73 1.56
N LEU A 163 2.73 -4.40 1.83
CA LEU A 163 1.93 -5.09 0.81
C LEU A 163 0.86 -4.20 0.19
N GLY A 164 0.60 -3.03 0.78
CA GLY A 164 -0.26 -1.98 0.28
C GLY A 164 0.51 -0.91 -0.50
N ASP A 165 0.55 0.31 0.04
CA ASP A 165 1.10 1.50 -0.59
C ASP A 165 2.24 2.16 0.21
N ASN A 166 2.80 1.45 1.19
CA ASN A 166 3.93 1.85 2.04
C ASN A 166 3.69 3.07 2.96
N ASN A 167 2.44 3.44 3.27
CA ASN A 167 2.13 4.58 4.14
C ASN A 167 2.17 4.31 5.66
N TYR A 168 2.77 3.20 6.11
CA TYR A 168 2.83 2.78 7.53
C TYR A 168 1.47 2.61 8.24
N TYR A 169 0.40 2.44 7.47
CA TYR A 169 -0.90 2.01 7.99
C TYR A 169 -1.21 0.60 7.47
N PRO A 170 -1.82 -0.26 8.29
CA PRO A 170 -2.35 -1.52 7.79
C PRO A 170 -3.43 -1.23 6.74
N VAL A 171 -3.51 -2.07 5.73
CA VAL A 171 -4.47 -1.93 4.64
C VAL A 171 -5.49 -3.06 4.70
N VAL A 172 -6.74 -2.70 4.45
CA VAL A 172 -7.83 -3.64 4.26
C VAL A 172 -8.33 -3.53 2.84
N ALA A 173 -8.51 -4.66 2.18
CA ALA A 173 -9.05 -4.77 0.84
C ALA A 173 -10.30 -5.66 0.83
N GLU A 174 -11.42 -5.10 0.41
CA GLU A 174 -12.59 -5.87 -0.03
C GLU A 174 -12.48 -6.06 -1.52
N ILE A 175 -12.37 -7.30 -1.99
CA ILE A 175 -12.15 -7.65 -3.39
C ILE A 175 -13.28 -8.53 -3.89
N GLU A 176 -13.75 -8.26 -5.09
CA GLU A 176 -14.70 -9.09 -5.83
C GLU A 176 -14.13 -9.39 -7.23
N VAL A 177 -14.07 -10.67 -7.61
CA VAL A 177 -13.65 -11.08 -8.95
C VAL A 177 -14.88 -11.09 -9.86
N VAL A 178 -15.02 -10.09 -10.73
CA VAL A 178 -16.22 -9.93 -11.59
C VAL A 178 -16.00 -10.46 -13.00
N TYR A 179 -14.75 -10.68 -13.39
CA TYR A 179 -14.38 -11.20 -14.70
C TYR A 179 -13.11 -12.05 -14.59
N MET A 180 -13.03 -13.09 -15.40
CA MET A 180 -11.81 -13.87 -15.59
C MET A 180 -11.78 -14.38 -17.04
N GLU A 181 -10.62 -14.28 -17.67
CA GLU A 181 -10.39 -14.88 -18.98
C GLU A 181 -10.31 -16.41 -18.85
N LEU A 182 -11.38 -17.07 -19.30
CA LEU A 182 -11.50 -18.53 -19.37
C LEU A 182 -10.89 -19.04 -20.69
N ASP A 183 -10.27 -20.22 -20.66
CA ASP A 183 -9.72 -20.89 -21.85
C ASP A 183 -10.78 -21.24 -22.90
#